data_AF-J9E7W4-F1
#
_entry.id   AF-J9E7W4-F1
#
_cell.length_a   1.000
_cell.length_b   1.000
_cell.length_c   1.000
_cell.angle_alpha   90.00
_cell.angle_beta   90.00
_cell.angle_gamma   90.00
#
_symmetry.space_group_name_H-M   'P 1'
#
loop_
_entity.id
_entity.type
_entity.pdbx_description
1 polymer ?
#
loop_
_entity_poly.entity_id
_entity_poly.type
_entity_poly.pdbx_seq_one_letter_code
_entity_poly.pdbx_strand_id
1 'polypeptide(L)'
;MYVYHKLPLRLIEVFLFQSINDVVAALSRELMTGTSNLPKTLSRLGLFLDRKQGFFEEFQYHVTDLLKDLSNGMILGRTVEILADLQNGTVIHCLRDPGGDRLRKVGNVKTVIDFAKRKGLLPEGEIEIADEVNTFLSVEGSINDSDNCDAEVDSISQQLLSLFGMSYEIRNPLELADGKLFSFLWKQYYSYGTPFELFAGTTVLEKIANAAECHFGIPSLMLLKWKNTPEEKALCLFTKIFISRIYECYKLTSSAIVIQRAFRRYRYRSTLKMDYNVPHKSESDVNVRQ
;
A
#
# COMPACT_ATOMS: atom_id res chain seq x y z
N MET A 1 26.53 11.45 -1.33
CA MET A 1 26.66 11.14 -2.77
C MET A 1 25.46 10.29 -3.17
N TYR A 2 24.34 10.94 -3.49
CA TYR A 2 23.11 10.27 -3.93
C TYR A 2 23.23 10.01 -5.43
N VAL A 3 23.51 8.77 -5.80
CA VAL A 3 23.41 8.34 -7.20
C VAL A 3 21.94 8.05 -7.48
N TYR A 4 21.18 9.12 -7.74
CA TYR A 4 20.01 9.01 -8.60
C TYR A 4 20.55 8.63 -9.98
N HIS A 5 20.59 7.33 -10.28
CA HIS A 5 20.62 6.92 -11.67
C HIS A 5 19.32 7.42 -12.28
N LYS A 6 19.44 8.46 -13.11
CA LYS A 6 18.46 8.84 -14.11
C LYS A 6 18.07 7.58 -14.89
N LEU A 7 17.00 6.92 -14.46
CA LEU A 7 16.21 6.08 -15.35
C LEU A 7 15.69 7.04 -16.44
N PRO A 8 15.93 6.72 -17.72
CA PRO A 8 15.47 7.58 -18.80
C PRO A 8 13.95 7.73 -18.73
N LEU A 9 13.50 8.98 -18.73
CA LEU A 9 12.12 9.43 -18.86
C LEU A 9 11.52 9.03 -20.23
N ARG A 10 11.39 7.73 -20.49
CA ARG A 10 10.64 7.13 -21.59
C ARG A 10 10.07 5.79 -21.15
N LEU A 11 9.11 5.82 -20.23
CA LEU A 11 8.23 4.70 -19.90
C LEU A 11 6.79 5.20 -19.73
N ILE A 12 6.40 6.10 -20.63
CA ILE A 12 4.99 6.27 -21.02
C ILE A 12 4.95 5.98 -22.52
N GLU A 13 5.35 4.77 -22.90
CA GLU A 13 4.85 4.17 -24.11
C GLU A 13 3.72 3.23 -23.68
N VAL A 14 2.52 3.58 -24.14
CA VAL A 14 1.33 2.73 -24.18
C VAL A 14 1.74 1.30 -24.53
N PHE A 15 1.20 0.30 -23.80
CA PHE A 15 1.50 -1.13 -23.98
C PHE A 15 1.57 -1.52 -25.48
N LEU A 16 2.77 -1.62 -26.05
CA LEU A 16 2.97 -1.87 -27.47
C LEU A 16 2.66 -3.33 -27.87
N PHE A 17 2.47 -4.20 -26.89
CA PHE A 17 2.34 -5.65 -27.08
C PHE A 17 1.16 -6.17 -26.25
N GLN A 18 0.14 -6.72 -26.93
CA GLN A 18 -1.07 -7.26 -26.31
C GLN A 18 -0.98 -8.78 -26.08
N SER A 19 0.06 -9.42 -26.60
CA SER A 19 0.27 -10.85 -26.44
C SER A 19 1.74 -11.19 -26.30
N ILE A 20 2.00 -12.36 -25.72
CA ILE A 20 3.37 -12.90 -25.68
C ILE A 20 3.92 -13.12 -27.10
N ASN A 21 3.05 -13.37 -28.08
CA ASN A 21 3.43 -13.47 -29.47
C ASN A 21 3.98 -12.15 -30.02
N ASP A 22 3.37 -11.01 -29.66
CA ASP A 22 3.85 -9.69 -30.09
C ASP A 22 5.22 -9.35 -29.48
N VAL A 23 5.40 -9.69 -28.20
CA VAL A 23 6.69 -9.54 -27.50
C VAL A 23 7.77 -10.38 -28.18
N VAL A 24 7.50 -11.66 -28.42
CA VAL A 24 8.46 -12.57 -29.06
C VAL A 24 8.74 -12.14 -30.51
N ALA A 25 7.74 -11.64 -31.24
CA ALA A 25 7.93 -11.10 -32.58
C ALA A 25 8.82 -9.84 -32.56
N ALA A 26 8.65 -8.95 -31.59
CA ALA A 26 9.51 -7.79 -31.42
C ALA A 26 10.95 -8.20 -31.07
N LEU A 27 11.15 -9.12 -30.13
CA LEU A 27 12.46 -9.68 -29.80
C LEU A 27 13.11 -10.36 -31.02
N SER A 28 12.33 -11.05 -31.85
CA SER A 28 12.81 -11.66 -33.09
C SER A 28 13.34 -10.62 -34.08
N ARG A 29 12.72 -9.44 -34.15
CA ARG A 29 13.21 -8.35 -35.01
C ARG A 29 14.46 -7.70 -34.44
N GLU A 30 14.47 -7.39 -33.15
CA GLU A 30 15.57 -6.65 -32.51
C GLU A 30 16.83 -7.50 -32.35
N LEU A 31 16.70 -8.76 -31.92
CA LEU A 31 17.84 -9.60 -31.51
C LEU A 31 18.27 -10.62 -32.57
N MET A 32 17.37 -10.98 -33.49
CA MET A 32 17.58 -12.08 -34.45
C MET A 32 17.43 -11.63 -35.90
N THR A 33 17.66 -10.34 -36.18
CA THR A 33 17.50 -9.72 -37.50
C THR A 33 18.12 -10.60 -38.60
N GLY A 34 17.27 -11.21 -39.44
CA GLY A 34 17.66 -11.98 -40.63
C GLY A 34 18.01 -13.46 -40.44
N THR A 35 18.03 -14.02 -39.21
CA THR A 35 18.48 -15.42 -38.99
C THR A 35 17.35 -16.40 -38.69
N SER A 36 16.32 -16.00 -37.92
CA SER A 36 15.18 -16.87 -37.64
C SER A 36 13.93 -16.10 -37.18
N ASN A 37 12.75 -16.68 -37.42
CA ASN A 37 11.48 -16.19 -36.89
C ASN A 37 11.22 -16.90 -35.54
N LEU A 38 11.48 -16.21 -34.45
CA LEU A 38 11.45 -16.78 -33.10
C LEU A 38 10.07 -17.36 -32.73
N PRO A 39 8.92 -16.70 -33.00
CA PRO A 39 7.61 -17.32 -32.78
C PRO A 39 7.47 -18.69 -33.44
N LYS A 40 7.85 -18.82 -34.72
CA LYS A 40 7.79 -20.09 -35.45
C LYS A 40 8.74 -21.14 -34.87
N THR A 41 9.94 -20.74 -34.45
CA THR A 41 10.91 -21.64 -33.82
C THR A 41 10.38 -22.18 -32.50
N LEU A 42 9.82 -21.33 -31.64
CA LEU A 42 9.22 -21.74 -30.38
C LEU A 42 8.03 -22.69 -30.60
N SER A 43 7.16 -22.41 -31.59
CA SER A 43 6.07 -23.33 -31.93
C SER A 43 6.58 -24.70 -32.42
N ARG A 44 7.68 -24.76 -33.18
CA ARG A 44 8.32 -26.03 -33.59
C ARG A 44 8.90 -26.81 -32.41
N LEU A 45 9.28 -26.12 -31.34
CA LEU A 45 9.74 -26.73 -30.08
C LEU A 45 8.57 -27.12 -29.15
N GLY A 46 7.31 -26.95 -29.59
CA GLY A 46 6.12 -27.26 -28.80
C GLY A 46 5.75 -26.17 -27.78
N LEU A 47 6.35 -24.98 -27.87
CA LEU A 47 5.99 -23.83 -27.04
C LEU A 47 4.92 -22.98 -27.74
N PHE A 48 3.70 -23.04 -27.21
CA PHE A 48 2.57 -22.28 -27.71
C PHE A 48 2.45 -20.94 -26.99
N LEU A 49 2.35 -19.86 -27.78
CA LEU A 49 2.38 -18.47 -27.33
C LEU A 49 0.95 -17.92 -27.24
N ASP A 50 0.12 -18.59 -26.44
CA ASP A 50 -1.34 -18.38 -26.45
C ASP A 50 -1.81 -17.26 -25.50
N ARG A 51 -0.89 -16.71 -24.69
CA ARG A 51 -1.25 -15.67 -23.72
C ARG A 51 -1.48 -14.34 -24.44
N LYS A 52 -2.74 -13.91 -24.44
CA LYS A 52 -3.17 -12.55 -24.79
C LYS A 52 -3.65 -11.83 -23.54
N GLN A 53 -3.36 -10.54 -23.45
CA GLN A 53 -3.86 -9.71 -22.37
C GLN A 53 -5.39 -9.64 -22.40
N GLY A 54 -5.99 -9.84 -21.24
CA GLY A 54 -7.44 -9.69 -21.07
C GLY A 54 -7.84 -8.23 -20.85
N PHE A 55 -9.12 -7.90 -21.05
CA PHE A 55 -9.62 -6.53 -20.84
C PHE A 55 -9.33 -5.99 -19.43
N PHE A 56 -9.25 -6.87 -18.41
CA PHE A 56 -8.92 -6.50 -17.03
C PHE A 56 -7.43 -6.19 -16.82
N GLU A 57 -6.54 -6.66 -17.70
CA GLU A 57 -5.10 -6.30 -17.69
C GLU A 57 -4.88 -4.95 -18.39
N GLU A 58 -5.70 -4.63 -19.40
CA GLU A 58 -5.67 -3.34 -20.12
C GLU A 58 -6.43 -2.22 -19.37
N PHE A 59 -7.27 -2.56 -18.40
CA PHE A 59 -8.13 -1.61 -17.71
C PHE A 59 -7.34 -0.57 -16.90
N GLN A 60 -7.73 0.71 -17.02
CA GLN A 60 -7.13 1.80 -16.23
C GLN A 60 -7.76 1.86 -14.83
N TYR A 61 -7.04 1.35 -13.82
CA TYR A 61 -7.48 1.35 -12.43
C TYR A 61 -7.23 2.68 -11.68
N HIS A 62 -6.79 3.72 -12.39
CA HIS A 62 -6.59 5.03 -11.79
C HIS A 62 -7.93 5.76 -11.63
N VAL A 63 -8.23 6.20 -10.40
CA VAL A 63 -9.46 6.93 -10.08
C VAL A 63 -9.20 8.44 -10.21
N THR A 64 -9.94 9.07 -11.11
CA THR A 64 -10.00 10.53 -11.28
C THR A 64 -11.35 11.10 -10.83
N ASP A 65 -12.43 10.38 -11.13
CA ASP A 65 -13.80 10.70 -10.75
C ASP A 65 -14.41 9.44 -10.12
N LEU A 66 -14.66 9.52 -8.80
CA LEU A 66 -15.19 8.40 -8.02
C LEU A 66 -16.51 7.88 -8.58
N LEU A 67 -17.40 8.77 -9.03
CA LEU A 67 -18.73 8.39 -9.51
C LEU A 67 -18.59 7.63 -10.83
N LYS A 68 -17.76 8.15 -11.73
CA LYS A 68 -17.56 7.60 -13.06
C LYS A 68 -16.75 6.31 -13.03
N ASP A 69 -15.62 6.31 -12.33
CA ASP A 69 -14.60 5.26 -12.45
C ASP A 69 -14.99 3.99 -11.68
N LEU A 70 -15.74 4.11 -10.59
CA LEU A 70 -16.23 2.96 -9.80
C LEU A 70 -17.49 2.30 -10.39
N SER A 71 -18.23 3.01 -11.26
CA SER A 71 -19.56 2.60 -11.75
C SER A 71 -19.60 1.30 -12.57
N ASN A 72 -18.45 0.83 -13.08
CA ASN A 72 -18.36 -0.35 -13.93
C ASN A 72 -17.97 -1.64 -13.19
N GLY A 73 -17.68 -1.54 -11.88
CA GLY A 73 -17.33 -2.66 -11.02
C GLY A 73 -15.87 -3.13 -11.09
N MET A 74 -15.05 -2.66 -12.04
CA MET A 74 -13.67 -3.16 -12.20
C MET A 74 -12.77 -2.74 -11.06
N ILE A 75 -12.74 -1.44 -10.73
CA ILE A 75 -11.96 -0.92 -9.60
C ILE A 75 -12.51 -1.47 -8.28
N LEU A 76 -13.84 -1.53 -8.12
CA LEU A 76 -14.45 -2.11 -6.94
C LEU A 76 -14.06 -3.60 -6.75
N GLY A 77 -14.04 -4.38 -7.83
CA GLY A 77 -13.63 -5.79 -7.78
C GLY A 77 -12.19 -5.96 -7.29
N ARG A 78 -11.26 -5.10 -7.76
CA ARG A 78 -9.89 -5.06 -7.25
C ARG A 78 -9.82 -4.64 -5.79
N THR A 79 -10.59 -3.63 -5.41
CA THR A 79 -10.66 -3.18 -4.01
C THR A 79 -11.11 -4.31 -3.10
N VAL A 80 -12.13 -5.09 -3.48
CA VAL A 80 -12.58 -6.26 -2.71
C VAL A 80 -11.49 -7.33 -2.61
N GLU A 81 -10.78 -7.63 -3.70
CA GLU A 81 -9.66 -8.57 -3.66
C GLU A 81 -8.58 -8.14 -2.66
N ILE A 82 -8.21 -6.86 -2.66
CA ILE A 82 -7.17 -6.32 -1.76
C ILE A 82 -7.66 -6.32 -0.30
N LEU A 83 -8.87 -5.82 -0.04
CA LEU A 83 -9.40 -5.67 1.31
C LEU A 83 -9.70 -7.01 2.00
N ALA A 84 -10.12 -8.02 1.23
CA ALA A 84 -10.39 -9.36 1.75
C ALA A 84 -9.21 -10.34 1.60
N ASP A 85 -8.01 -9.84 1.29
CA ASP A 85 -6.78 -10.63 1.09
C ASP A 85 -6.99 -11.83 0.15
N LEU A 86 -7.65 -11.59 -0.98
CA LEU A 86 -7.94 -12.60 -1.99
C LEU A 86 -6.84 -12.62 -3.05
N GLN A 87 -6.62 -13.80 -3.63
CA GLN A 87 -5.72 -13.94 -4.75
C GLN A 87 -6.18 -13.06 -5.92
N ASN A 88 -5.23 -12.34 -6.53
CA ASN A 88 -5.41 -11.59 -7.77
C ASN A 88 -6.18 -12.44 -8.80
N GLY A 89 -7.33 -11.97 -9.27
CA GLY A 89 -8.14 -12.68 -10.25
C GLY A 89 -9.44 -13.27 -9.68
N THR A 90 -9.53 -13.45 -8.36
CA THR A 90 -10.68 -14.12 -7.70
C THR A 90 -12.02 -13.46 -8.01
N VAL A 91 -12.07 -12.13 -8.05
CA VAL A 91 -13.28 -11.35 -8.31
C VAL A 91 -13.28 -10.84 -9.75
N ILE A 92 -12.17 -10.24 -10.20
CA ILE A 92 -12.13 -9.58 -11.51
C ILE A 92 -12.28 -10.53 -12.70
N HIS A 93 -11.88 -11.81 -12.59
CA HIS A 93 -12.14 -12.80 -13.65
C HIS A 93 -13.60 -13.25 -13.73
N CYS A 94 -14.41 -12.94 -12.72
CA CYS A 94 -15.87 -13.15 -12.75
C CYS A 94 -16.62 -11.99 -13.39
N LEU A 95 -15.93 -10.89 -13.72
CA LEU A 95 -16.53 -9.71 -14.34
C LEU A 95 -16.51 -9.82 -15.86
N ARG A 96 -17.43 -9.09 -16.50
CA ARG A 96 -17.49 -8.96 -17.96
C ARG A 96 -16.84 -7.66 -18.40
N ASP A 97 -16.34 -7.63 -19.64
CA ASP A 97 -15.85 -6.39 -20.25
C ASP A 97 -16.97 -5.32 -20.23
N PRO A 98 -16.77 -4.20 -19.52
CA PRO A 98 -17.79 -3.19 -19.34
C PRO A 98 -18.13 -2.43 -20.62
N GLY A 99 -17.26 -2.44 -21.65
CA GLY A 99 -17.51 -2.10 -23.07
C GLY A 99 -18.55 -1.03 -23.45
N GLY A 100 -18.87 -0.07 -22.58
CA GLY A 100 -20.01 0.83 -22.72
C GLY A 100 -21.41 0.22 -22.43
N ASP A 101 -21.53 -1.09 -22.21
CA ASP A 101 -22.81 -1.79 -22.01
C ASP A 101 -23.27 -1.66 -20.54
N ARG A 102 -24.40 -0.96 -20.33
CA ARG A 102 -24.97 -0.72 -19.00
C ARG A 102 -25.31 -2.02 -18.27
N LEU A 103 -25.86 -3.03 -18.94
CA LEU A 103 -26.25 -4.29 -18.29
C LEU A 103 -25.02 -5.07 -17.81
N ARG A 104 -23.90 -4.98 -18.54
CA ARG A 104 -22.62 -5.56 -18.09
C ARG A 104 -22.09 -4.83 -16.86
N LYS A 105 -22.09 -3.50 -16.87
CA LYS A 105 -21.65 -2.68 -15.73
C LYS A 105 -22.46 -2.97 -14.47
N VAL A 106 -23.79 -2.93 -14.55
CA VAL A 106 -24.69 -3.24 -13.42
C VAL A 106 -24.48 -4.67 -12.94
N GLY A 107 -24.37 -5.64 -13.86
CA GLY A 107 -24.09 -7.03 -13.51
C GLY A 107 -22.75 -7.20 -12.79
N ASN A 108 -21.70 -6.49 -13.24
CA ASN A 108 -20.39 -6.51 -12.59
C ASN A 108 -20.48 -5.95 -11.17
N VAL A 109 -21.13 -4.80 -10.98
CA VAL A 109 -21.28 -4.18 -9.66
C VAL A 109 -22.04 -5.11 -8.70
N LYS A 110 -23.12 -5.75 -9.16
CA LYS A 110 -23.84 -6.77 -8.37
C LYS A 110 -22.92 -7.91 -7.93
N THR A 111 -22.18 -8.50 -8.87
CA THR A 111 -21.21 -9.56 -8.57
C THR A 111 -20.20 -9.12 -7.50
N VAL A 112 -19.67 -7.90 -7.60
CA VAL A 112 -18.71 -7.37 -6.63
C VAL A 112 -19.33 -7.18 -5.24
N ILE A 113 -20.56 -6.65 -5.16
CA ILE A 113 -21.29 -6.50 -3.89
C ILE A 113 -21.50 -7.87 -3.24
N ASP A 114 -21.89 -8.88 -4.01
CA ASP A 114 -22.08 -10.24 -3.50
C ASP A 114 -20.77 -10.85 -2.97
N PHE A 115 -19.63 -10.57 -3.60
CA PHE A 115 -18.32 -10.93 -3.06
C PHE A 115 -18.02 -10.18 -1.76
N ALA A 116 -18.25 -8.86 -1.72
CA ALA A 116 -18.00 -8.04 -0.54
C ALA A 116 -18.85 -8.47 0.66
N LYS A 117 -20.14 -8.75 0.47
CA LYS A 117 -21.05 -9.27 1.50
C LYS A 117 -20.59 -10.63 2.02
N ARG A 118 -20.27 -11.58 1.13
CA ARG A 118 -19.76 -12.91 1.52
C ARG A 118 -18.44 -12.86 2.29
N LYS A 119 -17.68 -11.77 2.14
CA LYS A 119 -16.42 -11.54 2.87
C LYS A 119 -16.58 -10.64 4.09
N GLY A 120 -17.81 -10.26 4.45
CA GLY A 120 -18.08 -9.40 5.60
C GLY A 120 -17.57 -7.97 5.46
N LEU A 121 -17.28 -7.52 4.23
CA LEU A 121 -16.85 -6.14 3.96
C LEU A 121 -18.04 -5.17 3.89
N LEU A 122 -19.22 -5.68 3.56
CA LEU A 122 -20.47 -4.92 3.51
C LEU A 122 -21.52 -5.62 4.38
N PRO A 123 -22.41 -4.87 5.03
CA PRO A 123 -23.54 -5.45 5.76
C PRO A 123 -24.49 -6.19 4.81
N GLU A 124 -25.24 -7.15 5.35
CA GLU A 124 -26.17 -7.97 4.55
C GLU A 124 -27.36 -7.17 3.97
N GLY A 125 -27.61 -5.96 4.48
CA GLY A 125 -28.69 -5.06 4.06
C GLY A 125 -28.73 -4.77 2.56
N GLU A 126 -29.90 -4.37 2.06
CA GLU A 126 -30.08 -4.08 0.64
C GLU A 126 -29.28 -2.82 0.26
N ILE A 127 -28.46 -2.95 -0.78
CA ILE A 127 -27.77 -1.82 -1.40
C ILE A 127 -28.49 -1.59 -2.71
N GLU A 128 -29.21 -0.46 -2.79
CA GLU A 128 -29.89 -0.08 -4.02
C GLU A 128 -28.85 0.36 -5.05
N ILE A 129 -28.92 -0.29 -6.22
CA ILE A 129 -28.11 0.08 -7.37
C ILE A 129 -28.97 1.00 -8.21
N ALA A 130 -28.64 2.29 -8.22
CA ALA A 130 -29.42 3.28 -8.97
C ALA A 130 -29.42 2.95 -10.47
N ASP A 131 -30.60 3.06 -11.09
CA ASP A 131 -30.83 2.71 -12.49
C ASP A 131 -30.43 3.83 -13.48
N GLU A 132 -30.04 5.00 -13.00
CA GLU A 132 -29.69 6.12 -13.87
C GLU A 132 -28.21 6.12 -14.30
N VAL A 133 -27.87 7.02 -15.23
CA VAL A 133 -26.67 7.08 -16.10
C VAL A 133 -25.32 6.88 -15.38
N ASN A 134 -25.27 6.96 -14.05
CA ASN A 134 -24.18 6.50 -13.21
C ASN A 134 -24.71 5.44 -12.23
N THR A 135 -24.27 4.18 -12.38
CA THR A 135 -24.48 3.12 -11.38
C THR A 135 -23.85 3.58 -10.06
N PHE A 136 -24.62 4.25 -9.21
CA PHE A 136 -24.16 4.71 -7.91
C PHE A 136 -24.77 3.82 -6.83
N LEU A 137 -23.98 3.53 -5.80
CA LEU A 137 -24.43 2.84 -4.61
C LEU A 137 -24.98 3.91 -3.67
N SER A 138 -26.29 4.05 -3.63
CA SER A 138 -26.92 4.74 -2.51
C SER A 138 -27.01 3.74 -1.38
N VAL A 139 -26.15 3.89 -0.37
CA VAL A 139 -26.36 3.20 0.91
C VAL A 139 -27.47 3.97 1.64
N GLU A 140 -28.72 3.78 1.23
CA GLU A 140 -29.92 4.28 1.93
C GLU A 140 -30.41 3.31 3.03
N GLY A 141 -29.56 2.38 3.45
CA GLY A 141 -29.79 1.61 4.68
C GLY A 141 -29.32 2.41 5.88
N SER A 142 -30.26 2.81 6.75
CA SER A 142 -30.07 3.44 8.07
C SER A 142 -28.71 3.21 8.74
N ILE A 143 -27.71 3.98 8.35
CA ILE A 143 -26.59 4.28 9.25
C ILE A 143 -27.14 5.43 10.08
N ASN A 144 -27.61 5.14 11.29
CA ASN A 144 -27.84 6.19 12.27
C ASN A 144 -26.50 6.93 12.40
N ASP A 145 -26.37 8.09 11.76
CA ASP A 145 -25.10 8.83 11.69
C ASP A 145 -24.60 9.22 13.10
N SER A 146 -25.48 9.22 14.11
CA SER A 146 -25.11 9.38 15.53
C SER A 146 -24.42 8.14 16.11
N ASP A 147 -24.91 6.93 15.83
CA ASP A 147 -24.45 5.71 16.51
C ASP A 147 -23.10 5.21 15.94
N ASN A 148 -22.82 5.52 14.67
CA ASN A 148 -21.60 5.09 14.00
C ASN A 148 -20.37 5.90 14.44
N CYS A 149 -20.57 7.16 14.82
CA CYS A 149 -19.50 8.05 15.27
C CYS A 149 -18.90 7.57 16.60
N ASP A 150 -19.77 7.25 17.56
CA ASP A 150 -19.39 6.68 18.86
C ASP A 150 -18.70 5.33 18.69
N ALA A 151 -19.20 4.46 17.81
CA ALA A 151 -18.57 3.17 17.52
C ALA A 151 -17.16 3.29 16.92
N GLU A 152 -16.93 4.27 16.03
CA GLU A 152 -15.62 4.54 15.46
C GLU A 152 -14.63 5.09 16.49
N VAL A 153 -15.11 5.97 17.38
CA VAL A 153 -14.32 6.51 18.49
C VAL A 153 -13.93 5.41 19.46
N ASP A 154 -14.87 4.57 19.89
CA ASP A 154 -14.60 3.41 20.74
C ASP A 154 -13.61 2.46 20.08
N SER A 155 -13.75 2.23 18.77
CA SER A 155 -12.81 1.42 17.99
C SER A 155 -11.39 2.00 18.04
N ILE A 156 -11.22 3.32 17.95
CA ILE A 156 -9.92 3.99 18.07
C ILE A 156 -9.35 3.82 19.48
N SER A 157 -10.14 4.05 20.52
CA SER A 157 -9.70 3.90 21.91
C SER A 157 -9.27 2.46 22.22
N GLN A 158 -10.01 1.46 21.74
CA GLN A 158 -9.61 0.05 21.85
C GLN A 158 -8.33 -0.27 21.08
N GLN A 159 -8.14 0.33 19.90
CA GLN A 159 -6.92 0.15 19.12
C GLN A 159 -5.69 0.74 19.82
N LEU A 160 -5.83 1.93 20.43
CA LEU A 160 -4.79 2.55 21.23
C LEU A 160 -4.43 1.70 22.45
N LEU A 161 -5.44 1.18 23.16
CA LEU A 161 -5.22 0.31 24.31
C LEU A 161 -4.53 -1.00 23.92
N SER A 162 -4.98 -1.66 22.85
CA SER A 162 -4.44 -2.97 22.43
C SER A 162 -3.03 -2.88 21.87
N LEU A 163 -2.73 -1.86 21.05
CA LEU A 163 -1.41 -1.74 20.41
C LEU A 163 -0.38 -1.05 21.31
N PHE A 164 -0.79 -0.01 22.04
CA PHE A 164 0.13 0.84 22.81
C PHE A 164 -0.04 0.74 24.33
N GLY A 165 -1.07 0.04 24.83
CA GLY A 165 -1.38 0.01 26.27
C GLY A 165 -1.81 1.38 26.81
N MET A 166 -2.28 2.28 25.95
CA MET A 166 -2.63 3.65 26.33
C MET A 166 -4.13 3.86 26.35
N SER A 167 -4.62 4.50 27.42
CA SER A 167 -5.98 5.02 27.48
C SER A 167 -5.97 6.46 26.97
N TYR A 168 -6.80 6.73 25.97
CA TYR A 168 -6.99 8.07 25.42
C TYR A 168 -8.50 8.28 25.20
N GLU A 169 -9.07 9.21 25.94
CA GLU A 169 -10.48 9.56 25.83
C GLU A 169 -10.68 10.50 24.65
N ILE A 170 -11.55 10.12 23.73
CA ILE A 170 -12.01 10.95 22.61
C ILE A 170 -13.51 11.11 22.83
N ARG A 171 -14.00 12.35 22.95
CA ARG A 171 -15.44 12.60 23.11
C ARG A 171 -16.12 12.92 21.80
N ASN A 172 -15.34 13.46 20.87
CA ASN A 172 -15.79 13.85 19.54
C ASN A 172 -14.63 13.64 18.55
N PRO A 173 -14.84 13.02 17.37
CA PRO A 173 -13.81 12.87 16.36
C PRO A 173 -13.11 14.17 15.95
N LEU A 174 -13.80 15.31 16.02
CA LEU A 174 -13.23 16.63 15.71
C LEU A 174 -12.10 17.02 16.68
N GLU A 175 -12.03 16.44 17.87
CA GLU A 175 -10.90 16.63 18.79
C GLU A 175 -9.57 16.13 18.17
N LEU A 176 -9.65 15.12 17.30
CA LEU A 176 -8.48 14.59 16.57
C LEU A 176 -7.88 15.63 15.62
N ALA A 177 -8.66 16.63 15.20
CA ALA A 177 -8.21 17.66 14.28
C ALA A 177 -7.11 18.56 14.86
N ASP A 178 -6.97 18.62 16.19
CA ASP A 178 -5.93 19.42 16.86
C ASP A 178 -4.51 18.85 16.70
N GLY A 179 -4.39 17.60 16.23
CA GLY A 179 -3.12 16.96 15.96
C GLY A 179 -2.36 16.47 17.21
N LYS A 180 -2.90 16.63 18.43
CA LYS A 180 -2.19 16.32 19.68
C LYS A 180 -1.91 14.83 19.83
N LEU A 181 -2.92 13.97 19.63
CA LEU A 181 -2.76 12.52 19.69
C LEU A 181 -1.68 12.05 18.71
N PHE A 182 -1.76 12.50 17.46
CA PHE A 182 -0.82 12.14 16.42
C PHE A 182 0.61 12.62 16.71
N SER A 183 0.76 13.85 17.19
CA SER A 183 2.05 14.42 17.59
C SER A 183 2.68 13.61 18.72
N PHE A 184 1.89 13.23 19.72
CA PHE A 184 2.33 12.37 20.81
C PHE A 184 2.82 11.02 20.28
N LEU A 185 2.00 10.33 19.47
CA LEU A 185 2.34 9.03 18.90
C LEU A 185 3.61 9.11 18.04
N TRP A 186 3.75 10.15 17.22
CA TRP A 186 4.93 10.37 16.39
C TRP A 186 6.20 10.49 17.22
N LYS A 187 6.18 11.37 18.24
CA LYS A 187 7.36 11.62 19.08
C LYS A 187 7.75 10.39 19.89
N GLN A 188 6.74 9.68 20.41
CA GLN A 188 6.95 8.53 21.29
C GLN A 188 7.38 7.27 20.53
N TYR A 189 6.78 6.98 19.38
CA TYR A 189 6.92 5.69 18.70
C TYR A 189 7.69 5.77 17.36
N TYR A 190 7.94 6.97 16.84
CA TYR A 190 8.67 7.18 15.58
C TYR A 190 9.85 8.15 15.74
N SER A 191 10.61 7.98 16.82
CA SER A 191 11.67 8.93 17.24
C SER A 191 12.90 9.02 16.32
N TYR A 192 13.08 8.06 15.40
CA TYR A 192 14.23 8.02 14.47
C TYR A 192 13.92 8.63 13.10
N GLY A 193 12.65 8.93 12.84
CA GLY A 193 12.23 9.55 11.58
C GLY A 193 12.49 11.05 11.55
N THR A 194 12.26 11.64 10.38
CA THR A 194 12.20 13.09 10.23
C THR A 194 11.10 13.64 11.14
N PRO A 195 11.37 14.67 11.97
CA PRO A 195 10.32 15.34 12.73
C PRO A 195 9.21 15.85 11.81
N PHE A 196 7.95 15.61 12.17
CA PHE A 196 6.81 16.04 11.35
C PHE A 196 6.75 17.57 11.21
N GLU A 197 7.34 18.31 12.16
CA GLU A 197 7.36 19.78 12.16
C GLU A 197 8.05 20.39 10.93
N LEU A 198 8.91 19.61 10.24
CA LEU A 198 9.64 20.01 9.04
C LEU A 198 8.82 19.88 7.75
N PHE A 199 7.66 19.22 7.79
CA PHE A 199 6.79 19.06 6.63
C PHE A 199 5.92 20.32 6.41
N ALA A 200 5.49 20.53 5.16
CA ALA A 200 4.62 21.64 4.80
C ALA A 200 3.26 21.52 5.51
N GLY A 201 2.63 22.66 5.83
CA GLY A 201 1.33 22.70 6.49
C GLY A 201 1.19 23.91 7.41
N THR A 202 -0.02 24.45 7.49
CA THR A 202 -0.40 25.55 8.38
C THR A 202 -0.79 25.03 9.76
N THR A 203 -1.45 23.88 9.82
CA THR A 203 -1.88 23.22 11.06
C THR A 203 -0.96 22.06 11.43
N VAL A 204 -1.00 21.64 12.71
CA VAL A 204 -0.27 20.44 13.17
C VAL A 204 -0.73 19.21 12.40
N LEU A 205 -2.05 19.06 12.21
CA LEU A 205 -2.62 17.94 11.48
C LEU A 205 -2.14 17.90 10.02
N GLU A 206 -2.10 19.03 9.31
CA GLU A 206 -1.61 19.09 7.92
C GLU A 206 -0.15 18.64 7.81
N LYS A 207 0.71 19.10 8.73
CA LYS A 207 2.12 18.68 8.77
C LYS A 207 2.25 17.18 9.01
N ILE A 208 1.46 16.65 9.93
CA ILE A 208 1.42 15.21 10.23
C ILE A 208 0.89 14.42 9.04
N ALA A 209 -0.14 14.90 8.34
CA ALA A 209 -0.70 14.24 7.17
C ALA A 209 0.34 14.15 6.04
N ASN A 210 1.06 15.24 5.78
CA ASN A 210 2.15 15.26 4.80
C ASN A 210 3.32 14.37 5.20
N ALA A 211 3.65 14.33 6.50
CA ALA A 211 4.67 13.42 7.03
C ALA A 211 4.23 11.95 6.92
N ALA A 212 2.97 11.64 7.20
CA ALA A 212 2.37 10.32 7.09
C ALA A 212 2.27 9.84 5.64
N GLU A 213 2.04 10.74 4.68
CA GLU A 213 2.11 10.40 3.26
C GLU A 213 3.52 9.97 2.87
N CYS A 214 4.52 10.74 3.28
CA CYS A 214 5.92 10.45 2.97
C CYS A 214 6.44 9.18 3.65
N HIS A 215 6.11 8.96 4.92
CA HIS A 215 6.68 7.87 5.73
C HIS A 215 5.82 6.62 5.80
N PHE A 216 4.49 6.75 5.76
CA PHE A 216 3.54 5.65 5.96
C PHE A 216 2.71 5.34 4.70
N GLY A 217 2.82 6.16 3.66
CA GLY A 217 2.02 6.02 2.44
C GLY A 217 0.53 6.30 2.65
N ILE A 218 0.17 7.04 3.71
CA ILE A 218 -1.22 7.43 3.99
C ILE A 218 -1.49 8.73 3.21
N PRO A 219 -2.39 8.74 2.21
CA PRO A 219 -2.58 9.94 1.39
C PRO A 219 -3.04 11.13 2.23
N SER A 220 -2.29 12.24 2.23
CA SER A 220 -2.66 13.45 2.98
C SER A 220 -4.00 14.02 2.49
N LEU A 221 -4.31 13.79 1.21
CA LEU A 221 -5.56 14.20 0.58
C LEU A 221 -6.80 13.56 1.21
N MET A 222 -6.67 12.47 2.00
CA MET A 222 -7.78 11.93 2.77
C MET A 222 -8.37 12.96 3.75
N LEU A 223 -7.55 13.88 4.25
CA LEU A 223 -7.97 14.94 5.15
C LEU A 223 -8.31 16.25 4.40
N LEU A 224 -8.12 16.28 3.08
CA LEU A 224 -8.51 17.38 2.21
C LEU A 224 -9.69 16.95 1.30
N LYS A 225 -10.94 17.30 1.64
CA LYS A 225 -11.86 17.78 0.59
C LYS A 225 -13.11 18.58 0.99
N TRP A 226 -13.40 19.50 0.04
CA TRP A 226 -14.57 20.29 -0.34
C TRP A 226 -15.01 21.57 0.40
N LYS A 227 -14.75 21.82 1.69
CA LYS A 227 -15.24 23.11 2.28
C LYS A 227 -14.54 23.62 3.56
N ASN A 228 -13.26 23.31 3.75
CA ASN A 228 -12.43 23.78 4.87
C ASN A 228 -12.74 23.20 6.27
N THR A 229 -13.35 22.02 6.37
CA THR A 229 -13.40 21.24 7.61
C THR A 229 -13.17 19.77 7.32
N PRO A 230 -12.34 19.06 8.11
CA PRO A 230 -12.17 17.62 7.95
C PRO A 230 -13.46 16.90 8.38
N GLU A 231 -13.97 16.03 7.51
CA GLU A 231 -15.14 15.19 7.80
C GLU A 231 -14.81 14.19 8.93
N GLU A 232 -15.71 14.01 9.89
CA GLU A 232 -15.51 13.13 11.05
C GLU A 232 -15.12 11.69 10.61
N LYS A 233 -15.81 11.15 9.61
CA LYS A 233 -15.53 9.82 9.06
C LYS A 233 -14.12 9.72 8.46
N ALA A 234 -13.66 10.77 7.79
CA ALA A 234 -12.31 10.84 7.21
C ALA A 234 -11.23 10.94 8.30
N LEU A 235 -11.49 11.70 9.37
CA LEU A 235 -10.59 11.77 10.54
C LEU A 235 -10.49 10.43 11.25
N CYS A 236 -11.61 9.76 11.52
CA CYS A 236 -11.60 8.44 12.16
C CYS A 236 -10.83 7.43 11.33
N LEU A 237 -11.09 7.38 10.02
CA LEU A 237 -10.39 6.49 9.11
C LEU A 237 -8.88 6.78 9.06
N PHE A 238 -8.48 8.04 8.88
CA PHE A 238 -7.08 8.45 8.91
C PHE A 238 -6.42 8.05 10.23
N THR A 239 -7.10 8.25 11.36
CA THR A 239 -6.63 7.91 12.70
C THR A 239 -6.35 6.42 12.84
N LYS A 240 -7.31 5.57 12.45
CA LYS A 240 -7.18 4.11 12.52
C LYS A 240 -6.02 3.59 11.67
N ILE A 241 -5.85 4.14 10.47
CA ILE A 241 -4.75 3.78 9.57
C ILE A 241 -3.42 4.26 10.16
N PHE A 242 -3.36 5.51 10.65
CA PHE A 242 -2.16 6.10 11.23
C PHE A 242 -1.67 5.29 12.44
N ILE A 243 -2.56 4.96 13.38
CA ILE A 243 -2.27 4.16 14.58
C ILE A 243 -1.69 2.79 14.18
N SER A 244 -2.32 2.10 13.23
CA SER A 244 -1.81 0.82 12.71
C SER A 244 -0.42 0.96 12.10
N ARG A 245 -0.22 1.96 11.22
CA ARG A 245 1.04 2.13 10.50
C ARG A 245 2.18 2.52 11.41
N ILE A 246 1.96 3.46 12.33
CA ILE A 246 3.01 3.89 13.25
C ILE A 246 3.42 2.77 14.20
N TYR A 247 2.47 1.94 14.64
CA TYR A 247 2.77 0.77 15.45
C TYR A 247 3.63 -0.25 14.70
N GLU A 248 3.29 -0.56 13.45
CA GLU A 248 4.10 -1.46 12.62
C GLU A 248 5.51 -0.92 12.39
N CYS A 249 5.64 0.37 12.09
CA CYS A 249 6.96 1.03 11.98
C CYS A 249 7.75 0.94 13.29
N TYR A 250 7.12 1.14 14.43
CA TYR A 250 7.73 0.99 15.74
C TYR A 250 8.22 -0.44 15.99
N LYS A 251 7.40 -1.45 15.69
CA LYS A 251 7.74 -2.88 15.85
C LYS A 251 8.93 -3.27 14.98
N LEU A 252 8.94 -2.84 13.71
CA LEU A 252 10.04 -3.06 12.78
C LEU A 252 11.32 -2.39 13.25
N THR A 253 11.24 -1.12 13.67
CA THR A 253 12.40 -0.36 14.15
C THR A 253 12.99 -0.98 15.41
N SER A 254 12.14 -1.36 16.37
CA SER A 254 12.56 -2.02 17.60
C SER A 254 13.26 -3.36 17.32
N SER A 255 12.70 -4.16 16.42
CA SER A 255 13.30 -5.42 15.98
C SER A 255 14.65 -5.20 15.30
N ALA A 256 14.75 -4.20 14.42
CA ALA A 256 16.00 -3.83 13.77
C ALA A 256 17.08 -3.40 14.78
N ILE A 257 16.72 -2.64 15.82
CA ILE A 257 17.65 -2.25 16.89
C ILE A 257 18.20 -3.48 17.62
N VAL A 258 17.35 -4.44 17.95
CA VAL A 258 17.77 -5.69 18.61
C VAL A 258 18.78 -6.44 17.73
N ILE A 259 18.48 -6.61 16.44
CA ILE A 259 19.36 -7.27 15.47
C ILE A 259 20.69 -6.51 15.34
N GLN A 260 20.64 -5.18 15.20
CA GLN A 260 21.84 -4.34 15.08
C GLN A 260 22.72 -4.43 16.32
N ARG A 261 22.14 -4.41 17.52
CA ARG A 261 22.88 -4.58 18.79
C ARG A 261 23.53 -5.96 18.87
N ALA A 262 22.81 -7.02 18.52
CA ALA A 262 23.34 -8.38 18.48
C ALA A 262 24.51 -8.50 17.49
N PHE A 263 24.34 -7.96 16.28
CA PHE A 263 25.38 -7.97 15.25
C PHE A 263 26.63 -7.20 15.67
N ARG A 264 26.48 -6.00 16.26
CA ARG A 264 27.61 -5.22 16.79
C ARG A 264 28.37 -5.99 17.87
N ARG A 265 27.66 -6.66 18.78
CA ARG A 265 28.29 -7.50 19.83
C ARG A 265 29.02 -8.70 19.25
N TYR A 266 28.44 -9.37 18.26
CA TYR A 266 29.09 -10.46 17.53
C TYR A 266 30.38 -9.97 16.87
N ARG A 267 30.30 -8.87 16.10
CA ARG A 267 31.47 -8.29 15.41
C ARG A 267 32.59 -7.95 16.39
N TYR A 268 32.29 -7.32 17.51
CA TYR A 268 33.28 -6.99 18.56
C TYR A 268 33.96 -8.24 19.15
N ARG A 269 33.20 -9.32 19.37
CA ARG A 269 33.77 -10.59 19.87
C ARG A 269 34.64 -11.27 18.81
N SER A 270 34.25 -11.22 17.55
CA SER A 270 35.03 -11.78 16.45
C SER A 270 36.34 -11.02 16.22
N THR A 271 36.36 -9.69 16.38
CA THR A 271 37.60 -8.91 16.31
C THR A 271 38.52 -9.20 17.48
N LEU A 272 38.00 -9.31 18.71
CA LEU A 272 38.82 -9.70 19.87
C LEU A 272 39.45 -11.10 19.70
N LYS A 273 38.72 -12.07 19.16
CA LYS A 273 39.28 -13.40 18.86
C LYS A 273 40.41 -13.38 17.82
N MET A 274 40.46 -12.37 16.95
CA MET A 274 41.56 -12.20 15.99
C MET A 274 42.80 -11.63 16.68
N ASP A 275 42.64 -10.69 17.62
CA ASP A 275 43.77 -10.08 18.34
C ASP A 275 44.50 -11.04 19.28
N TYR A 276 43.80 -12.01 19.90
CA TYR A 276 44.44 -13.02 20.76
C TYR A 276 45.22 -14.12 20.00
N ASN A 277 45.12 -14.19 18.67
CA ASN A 277 45.84 -15.18 17.86
C ASN A 277 47.12 -14.63 17.23
N VAL A 278 47.56 -13.42 17.60
CA VAL A 278 48.87 -12.89 17.20
C VAL A 278 49.93 -13.44 18.16
N PRO A 279 50.92 -14.24 17.72
CA PRO A 279 51.96 -14.74 18.60
C PRO A 279 52.82 -13.57 19.08
N HIS A 280 52.88 -13.36 20.39
CA HIS A 280 53.91 -12.50 20.99
C HIS A 280 55.28 -13.09 20.65
N LYS A 281 56.02 -12.42 19.75
CA LYS A 281 57.46 -12.64 19.59
C LYS A 281 58.10 -12.19 20.91
N SER A 282 58.50 -13.14 21.75
CA SER A 282 59.30 -12.88 22.93
C SER A 282 60.67 -12.37 22.50
N GLU A 283 60.97 -11.11 22.83
CA GLU A 283 62.33 -10.59 22.89
C GLU A 283 63.08 -11.32 24.00
N SER A 284 63.87 -12.33 23.63
CA SER A 284 64.98 -12.79 24.42
C SER A 284 65.98 -13.45 23.50
N ASP A 285 67.05 -12.73 23.15
CA ASP A 285 68.39 -13.28 23.00
C ASP A 285 69.39 -12.10 22.92
N VAL A 286 69.71 -11.59 24.11
CA VAL A 286 70.93 -10.82 24.36
C VAL A 286 72.05 -11.83 24.52
N ASN A 287 72.97 -11.83 23.56
CA ASN A 287 74.42 -12.04 23.68
C ASN A 287 74.94 -13.32 24.35
N VAL A 288 75.73 -14.11 23.62
CA VAL A 288 77.11 -14.55 23.95
C VAL A 288 77.55 -15.57 22.89
N ARG A 289 78.53 -15.21 22.06
CA ARG A 289 79.57 -16.14 21.59
C ARG A 289 80.91 -15.42 21.53
N GLN A 290 81.81 -15.84 22.43
CA GLN A 290 83.25 -15.86 22.17
C GLN A 290 83.55 -16.85 21.05
#